data_AF-A0A924UK50-F1
#
_entry.id   AF-A0A924UK50-F1
#
_cell.length_a   1.000
_cell.length_b   1.000
_cell.length_c   1.000
_cell.angle_alpha   90.00
_cell.angle_beta   90.00
_cell.angle_gamma   90.00
#
_symmetry.space_group_name_H-M   'P 1'
#
loop_
_entity.id
_entity.type
_entity.pdbx_description
1 polymer ?
#
loop_
_entity_poly.entity_id
_entity_poly.type
_entity_poly.pdbx_seq_one_letter_code
_entity_poly.pdbx_strand_id
1 'polypeptide(L)'
;MLQTLLSLFGIAIVHRNLSLLENFEVISARKSRIYFIILQLPLYFMMIFKEQTLLTFIYIGIFLLTFIFYRKILIIFALSTYENCHLQVLDQMILLLKSGKSAQTALKIVLSGFSTWEKLVFRNLQTIFEIESFQLKPLIEKNHYYFHEMQIILRSPSHVIEQLKSFREGLRIQRNLRHKSRQVTQQIRAQAFVSIGIYIAIFCLSRSFLNLSASISLIFVSLALFLGGLACIFIMGGKIRWKT
;
A
#
# COMPACT_ATOMS: atom_id res chain seq x y z
N MET A 1 -32.69 -7.27 -24.06
CA MET A 1 -31.87 -8.41 -23.60
C MET A 1 -30.46 -7.98 -23.16
N LEU A 2 -29.72 -7.25 -24.00
CA LEU A 2 -28.37 -6.77 -23.63
C LEU A 2 -28.40 -5.75 -22.48
N GLN A 3 -29.32 -4.78 -22.51
CA GLN A 3 -29.50 -3.78 -21.44
C GLN A 3 -29.88 -4.40 -20.09
N THR A 4 -30.72 -5.45 -20.09
CA THR A 4 -31.13 -6.17 -18.87
C THR A 4 -30.00 -7.02 -18.29
N LEU A 5 -29.15 -7.61 -19.14
CA LEU A 5 -27.92 -8.28 -18.69
C LEU A 5 -26.94 -7.28 -18.08
N LEU A 6 -26.81 -6.11 -18.70
CA LEU A 6 -25.93 -5.04 -18.23
C LEU A 6 -26.38 -4.49 -16.87
N SER A 7 -27.69 -4.32 -16.66
CA SER A 7 -28.24 -3.87 -15.37
C SER A 7 -28.07 -4.93 -14.27
N LEU A 8 -28.29 -6.21 -14.58
CA LEU A 8 -28.05 -7.31 -13.65
C LEU A 8 -26.56 -7.40 -13.26
N PHE A 9 -25.66 -7.23 -14.22
CA PHE A 9 -24.22 -7.23 -13.97
C PHE A 9 -23.80 -6.02 -13.11
N GLY A 10 -24.35 -4.83 -13.40
CA GLY A 10 -24.14 -3.63 -12.59
C GLY A 10 -24.61 -3.81 -11.15
N ILE A 11 -25.79 -4.39 -10.93
CA ILE A 11 -26.34 -4.68 -9.60
C ILE A 11 -25.45 -5.69 -8.85
N ALA A 12 -25.03 -6.77 -9.50
CA ALA A 12 -24.15 -7.77 -8.90
C ALA A 12 -22.80 -7.17 -8.50
N ILE A 13 -22.25 -6.27 -9.33
CA ILE A 13 -21.01 -5.53 -9.02
C ILE A 13 -21.21 -4.60 -7.83
N VAL A 14 -22.27 -3.78 -7.80
CA VAL A 14 -22.54 -2.85 -6.69
C VAL A 14 -22.74 -3.62 -5.38
N HIS A 15 -23.51 -4.72 -5.41
CA HIS A 15 -23.71 -5.60 -4.26
C HIS A 15 -22.38 -6.17 -3.75
N ARG A 16 -21.56 -6.73 -4.64
CA ARG A 16 -20.25 -7.29 -4.29
C ARG A 16 -19.31 -6.24 -3.69
N ASN A 17 -19.34 -5.00 -4.20
CA ASN A 17 -18.51 -3.92 -3.68
C ASN A 17 -18.91 -3.51 -2.26
N LEU A 18 -20.21 -3.33 -2.02
CA LEU A 18 -20.72 -2.95 -0.70
C LEU A 18 -20.56 -4.07 0.31
N SER A 19 -20.74 -5.32 -0.12
CA SER A 19 -20.38 -6.52 0.66
C SER A 19 -18.90 -6.52 1.06
N LEU A 20 -17.99 -6.15 0.16
CA LEU A 20 -16.56 -6.06 0.49
C LEU A 20 -16.28 -4.91 1.45
N LEU A 21 -16.87 -3.73 1.25
CA LEU A 21 -16.76 -2.57 2.16
C LEU A 21 -17.29 -2.88 3.57
N GLU A 22 -18.34 -3.68 3.65
CA GLU A 22 -18.94 -4.18 4.90
C GLU A 22 -18.06 -5.24 5.56
N ASN A 23 -17.51 -6.19 4.79
CA ASN A 23 -16.55 -7.18 5.29
C ASN A 23 -15.24 -6.55 5.79
N PHE A 24 -14.85 -5.40 5.23
CA PHE A 24 -13.74 -4.60 5.72
C PHE A 24 -14.15 -3.61 6.81
N GLU A 25 -15.37 -3.70 7.37
CA GLU A 25 -15.89 -2.84 8.44
C GLU A 25 -15.74 -1.32 8.20
N VAL A 26 -15.45 -0.89 6.96
CA VAL A 26 -15.28 0.52 6.57
C VAL A 26 -16.63 1.23 6.63
N ILE A 27 -17.70 0.48 6.33
CA ILE A 27 -19.07 0.97 6.28
C ILE A 27 -19.97 0.03 7.10
N SER A 28 -20.76 0.59 8.03
CA SER A 28 -21.77 -0.18 8.76
C SER A 28 -22.82 -0.79 7.82
N ALA A 29 -23.35 -1.97 8.14
CA ALA A 29 -24.41 -2.65 7.38
C ALA A 29 -25.62 -1.75 7.01
N ARG A 30 -25.94 -0.75 7.84
CA ARG A 30 -27.02 0.21 7.58
C ARG A 30 -26.65 1.21 6.48
N LYS A 31 -25.42 1.75 6.52
CA LYS A 31 -24.89 2.66 5.48
C LYS A 31 -24.62 1.91 4.17
N SER A 32 -24.20 0.64 4.23
CA SER A 32 -24.04 -0.25 3.07
C SER A 32 -25.34 -0.35 2.26
N ARG A 33 -26.48 -0.60 2.93
CA ARG A 33 -27.81 -0.62 2.32
C ARG A 33 -28.24 0.72 1.70
N ILE A 34 -27.93 1.85 2.35
CA ILE A 34 -28.24 3.18 1.81
C ILE A 34 -27.42 3.45 0.54
N TYR A 35 -26.12 3.16 0.57
CA TYR A 35 -25.26 3.33 -0.60
C TYR A 35 -25.64 2.40 -1.74
N PHE A 36 -26.14 1.19 -1.45
CA PHE A 36 -26.65 0.27 -2.47
C PHE A 36 -27.78 0.91 -3.29
N ILE A 37 -28.75 1.51 -2.59
CA ILE A 37 -29.90 2.17 -3.22
C ILE A 37 -29.44 3.39 -4.04
N ILE A 38 -28.55 4.22 -3.49
CA ILE A 38 -28.04 5.43 -4.16
C ILE A 38 -27.22 5.07 -5.40
N LEU A 39 -26.35 4.06 -5.34
CA LEU A 39 -25.48 3.64 -6.45
C LEU A 39 -26.25 2.93 -7.58
N GLN A 40 -27.45 2.41 -7.29
CA GLN A 40 -28.34 1.84 -8.29
C GLN A 40 -29.18 2.89 -9.03
N LEU A 41 -29.41 4.06 -8.43
CA LEU A 41 -30.23 5.13 -9.00
C LEU A 41 -29.80 5.54 -10.43
N PRO A 42 -28.49 5.71 -10.72
CA PRO A 42 -28.01 5.97 -12.08
C PRO A 42 -28.24 4.80 -13.04
N LEU A 43 -28.16 3.55 -12.58
CA LEU A 43 -28.41 2.36 -13.41
C LEU A 43 -29.89 2.29 -13.84
N TYR A 44 -30.81 2.66 -12.96
CA TYR A 44 -32.23 2.76 -13.29
C TYR A 44 -32.53 3.94 -14.22
N PHE A 45 -31.87 5.09 -14.02
CA PHE A 45 -32.03 6.26 -14.89
C PHE A 45 -31.59 5.98 -16.34
N MET A 46 -30.52 5.20 -16.52
CA MET A 46 -30.03 4.76 -17.84
C MET A 46 -30.97 3.79 -18.57
N MET A 47 -31.89 3.13 -17.85
CA MET A 47 -32.86 2.21 -18.45
C MET A 47 -34.00 2.98 -19.16
N ILE A 48 -34.22 4.24 -18.79
CA ILE A 48 -35.26 5.13 -19.33
C ILE A 48 -34.79 5.79 -20.64
N PHE A 49 -33.50 6.14 -20.76
CA PHE A 49 -32.92 6.78 -21.94
C PHE A 49 -32.21 5.75 -22.85
N LYS A 50 -32.98 5.14 -23.75
CA LYS A 50 -32.56 4.02 -24.63
C LYS A 50 -31.32 4.27 -25.50
N GLU A 51 -30.91 5.51 -25.75
CA GLU A 51 -29.91 5.87 -26.78
C GLU A 51 -28.47 6.05 -26.28
N GLN A 52 -28.21 5.98 -24.98
CA GLN A 52 -26.87 6.32 -24.43
C GLN A 52 -25.98 5.11 -24.16
N THR A 53 -25.79 4.23 -25.15
CA THR A 53 -24.94 3.02 -25.02
C THR A 53 -23.50 3.36 -24.63
N LEU A 54 -22.93 4.43 -25.20
CA LEU A 54 -21.57 4.90 -24.92
C LEU A 54 -21.39 5.37 -23.47
N LEU A 55 -22.39 6.07 -22.90
CA LEU A 55 -22.34 6.53 -21.52
C LEU A 55 -22.36 5.36 -20.53
N THR A 56 -23.08 4.29 -20.86
CA THR A 56 -23.14 3.08 -20.03
C THR A 56 -21.81 2.33 -20.03
N PHE A 57 -21.11 2.26 -21.17
CA PHE A 57 -19.75 1.71 -21.22
C PHE A 57 -18.76 2.54 -20.41
N ILE A 58 -18.85 3.87 -20.47
CA ILE A 58 -18.02 4.76 -19.65
C ILE A 58 -18.30 4.56 -18.16
N TYR A 59 -19.57 4.45 -17.76
CA TYR A 59 -19.96 4.22 -16.37
C TYR A 59 -19.41 2.89 -15.84
N ILE A 60 -19.57 1.80 -16.62
CA ILE A 60 -19.01 0.48 -16.27
C ILE A 60 -17.49 0.54 -16.20
N GLY A 61 -16.84 1.23 -17.14
CA GLY A 61 -15.40 1.44 -17.17
C GLY A 61 -14.89 2.16 -15.91
N ILE A 62 -15.52 3.27 -15.53
CA ILE A 62 -15.19 4.03 -14.31
C ILE A 62 -15.39 3.15 -13.05
N PHE A 63 -16.46 2.36 -13.01
CA PHE A 63 -16.76 1.50 -11.87
C PHE A 63 -15.74 0.35 -11.73
N LEU A 64 -15.38 -0.30 -12.83
CA LEU A 64 -14.34 -1.33 -12.87
C LEU A 64 -12.96 -0.76 -12.52
N LEU A 65 -12.66 0.44 -13.00
CA LEU A 65 -11.40 1.12 -12.70
C LEU A 65 -11.35 1.46 -11.20
N THR A 66 -12.44 1.99 -10.64
CA THR A 66 -12.55 2.22 -9.20
C THR A 66 -12.36 0.93 -8.40
N PHE A 67 -12.85 -0.22 -8.88
CA PHE A 67 -12.62 -1.52 -8.23
C PHE A 67 -11.13 -1.92 -8.18
N ILE A 68 -10.42 -1.81 -9.31
CA ILE A 68 -8.99 -2.17 -9.38
C ILE A 68 -8.17 -1.27 -8.45
N PHE A 69 -8.46 0.02 -8.44
CA PHE A 69 -7.73 1.00 -7.64
C PHE A 69 -8.12 0.95 -6.16
N TYR A 70 -9.38 0.67 -5.83
CA TYR A 70 -9.87 0.64 -4.45
C TYR A 70 -9.09 -0.36 -3.58
N ARG A 71 -8.90 -1.59 -4.07
CA ARG A 71 -8.09 -2.59 -3.34
C ARG A 71 -6.65 -2.11 -3.15
N LYS A 72 -6.05 -1.49 -4.16
CA LYS A 72 -4.68 -0.96 -4.05
C LYS A 72 -4.59 0.18 -3.04
N ILE A 73 -5.56 1.11 -3.07
CA ILE A 73 -5.65 2.23 -2.15
C ILE A 73 -5.80 1.73 -0.71
N LEU A 74 -6.70 0.79 -0.46
CA LEU A 74 -6.85 0.18 0.87
C LEU A 74 -5.56 -0.46 1.37
N ILE A 75 -4.86 -1.22 0.54
CA ILE A 75 -3.57 -1.84 0.91
C ILE A 75 -2.54 -0.76 1.27
N ILE A 76 -2.49 0.34 0.52
CA ILE A 76 -1.59 1.47 0.80
C ILE A 76 -1.92 2.09 2.16
N PHE A 77 -3.19 2.39 2.44
CA PHE A 77 -3.62 2.94 3.73
C PHE A 77 -3.33 1.99 4.89
N ALA A 78 -3.60 0.70 4.71
CA ALA A 78 -3.33 -0.32 5.72
C ALA A 78 -1.83 -0.44 6.01
N LEU A 79 -0.99 -0.40 4.97
CA LEU A 79 0.47 -0.43 5.12
C LEU A 79 0.99 0.83 5.81
N SER A 80 0.45 2.00 5.48
CA SER A 80 0.77 3.25 6.16
C SER A 80 0.38 3.21 7.64
N THR A 81 -0.81 2.70 7.95
CA THR A 81 -1.31 2.55 9.33
C THR A 81 -0.40 1.61 10.12
N TYR A 82 -0.07 0.46 9.53
CA TYR A 82 0.87 -0.48 10.12
C TYR A 82 2.23 0.16 10.41
N GLU A 83 2.86 0.83 9.44
CA GLU A 83 4.18 1.47 9.59
C GLU A 83 4.20 2.55 10.70
N ASN A 84 3.06 3.17 10.98
CA ASN A 84 2.92 4.16 12.06
C ASN A 84 2.71 3.51 13.42
N CYS A 85 1.85 2.48 13.51
CA CYS A 85 1.38 1.95 14.79
C CYS A 85 2.21 0.76 15.31
N HIS A 86 2.86 -0.05 14.45
CA HIS A 86 3.49 -1.32 14.88
C HIS A 86 4.53 -1.16 16.01
N LEU A 87 5.37 -0.12 15.98
CA LEU A 87 6.31 0.16 17.08
C LEU A 87 5.60 0.64 18.35
N GLN A 88 4.51 1.40 18.21
CA GLN A 88 3.72 1.88 19.36
C GLN A 88 3.05 0.71 20.09
N VAL A 89 2.58 -0.31 19.34
CA VAL A 89 2.04 -1.55 19.92
C VAL A 89 3.10 -2.21 20.81
N LEU A 90 4.32 -2.37 20.31
CA LEU A 90 5.43 -2.95 21.08
C LEU A 90 5.76 -2.13 22.33
N ASP A 91 5.79 -0.80 22.21
CA ASP A 91 6.09 0.10 23.33
C ASP A 91 5.06 0.00 24.44
N GLN A 92 3.77 0.00 24.09
CA GLN A 92 2.69 -0.15 25.07
C GLN A 92 2.69 -1.55 25.69
N MET A 93 2.95 -2.60 24.90
CA MET A 93 3.08 -3.97 25.40
C MET A 93 4.22 -4.09 26.42
N ILE A 94 5.41 -3.57 26.09
CA ILE A 94 6.57 -3.57 27.00
C ILE A 94 6.24 -2.82 28.29
N LEU A 95 5.56 -1.68 28.21
CA LEU A 95 5.16 -0.90 29.38
C LEU A 95 4.18 -1.66 30.28
N LEU A 96 3.15 -2.26 29.69
CA LEU A 96 2.14 -3.03 30.45
C LEU A 96 2.72 -4.30 31.07
N LEU A 97 3.62 -5.00 30.37
CA LEU A 97 4.32 -6.16 30.92
C LEU A 97 5.25 -5.76 32.08
N LYS A 98 5.96 -4.63 31.98
CA LYS A 98 6.76 -4.09 33.09
C LYS A 98 5.92 -3.71 34.32
N SER A 99 4.66 -3.31 34.11
CA SER A 99 3.71 -3.05 35.20
C SER A 99 3.14 -4.32 35.85
N GLY A 100 3.62 -5.52 35.45
CA GLY A 100 3.22 -6.79 36.04
C GLY A 100 1.96 -7.42 35.41
N LYS A 101 1.42 -6.85 34.33
CA LYS A 101 0.25 -7.45 33.65
C LYS A 101 0.68 -8.67 32.83
N SER A 102 -0.17 -9.68 32.75
CA SER A 102 0.05 -10.84 31.87
C SER A 102 0.01 -10.43 30.39
N ALA A 103 0.73 -11.15 29.53
CA ALA A 103 0.81 -10.86 28.09
C ALA A 103 -0.58 -10.80 27.41
N GLN A 104 -1.49 -11.69 27.79
CA GLN A 104 -2.86 -11.70 27.28
C GLN A 104 -3.66 -10.46 27.69
N THR A 105 -3.53 -10.03 28.95
CA THR A 105 -4.21 -8.84 29.48
C THR A 105 -3.62 -7.57 28.87
N ALA A 106 -2.30 -7.50 28.75
CA ALA A 106 -1.60 -6.41 28.10
C ALA A 106 -2.07 -6.24 26.65
N LEU A 107 -2.14 -7.34 25.89
CA LEU A 107 -2.59 -7.30 24.51
C LEU A 107 -4.04 -6.83 24.37
N LYS A 108 -4.94 -7.32 25.24
CA LYS A 108 -6.35 -6.87 25.26
C LYS A 108 -6.47 -5.37 25.53
N ILE A 109 -5.64 -4.81 26.43
CA ILE A 109 -5.62 -3.37 26.75
C ILE A 109 -5.08 -2.54 25.59
N VAL A 110 -4.02 -3.01 24.92
CA VAL A 110 -3.47 -2.31 23.74
C VAL A 110 -4.50 -2.29 22.61
N LEU A 111 -5.14 -3.43 22.35
CA LEU A 111 -6.16 -3.55 21.31
C LEU A 111 -7.46 -2.80 21.62
N SER A 112 -7.82 -2.61 22.89
CA SER A 112 -9.00 -1.82 23.25
C SER A 112 -8.81 -0.33 22.94
N GLY A 113 -7.57 0.17 22.99
CA GLY A 113 -7.20 1.54 22.63
C GLY A 113 -7.18 1.83 21.12
N PHE A 114 -7.30 0.81 20.26
CA PHE A 114 -7.27 0.99 18.81
C PHE A 114 -8.60 1.48 18.25
N SER A 115 -8.50 2.33 17.21
CA SER A 115 -9.62 2.66 16.34
C SER A 115 -10.13 1.43 15.59
N THR A 116 -11.36 1.48 15.06
CA THR A 116 -11.95 0.37 14.29
C THR A 116 -11.08 -0.04 13.10
N TRP A 117 -10.45 0.93 12.44
CA TRP A 117 -9.55 0.68 11.32
C TRP A 117 -8.25 -0.03 11.76
N GLU A 118 -7.62 0.42 12.85
CA GLU A 118 -6.41 -0.22 13.39
C GLU A 118 -6.69 -1.63 13.86
N LYS A 119 -7.85 -1.88 14.49
CA LYS A 119 -8.29 -3.23 14.87
C LYS A 119 -8.36 -4.17 13.68
N LEU A 120 -8.77 -3.67 12.51
CA LEU A 120 -8.80 -4.46 11.28
C LEU A 120 -7.39 -4.76 10.75
N VAL A 121 -6.49 -3.76 10.74
CA VAL A 121 -5.10 -3.94 10.31
C VAL A 121 -4.35 -4.93 11.22
N PHE A 122 -4.63 -4.89 12.53
CA PHE A 122 -4.02 -5.74 13.55
C PHE A 122 -4.91 -6.91 14.00
N ARG A 123 -5.92 -7.30 13.21
CA ARG A 123 -6.87 -8.36 13.57
C ARG A 123 -6.16 -9.67 13.94
N ASN A 124 -5.05 -9.97 13.27
CA ASN A 124 -4.24 -11.17 13.54
C ASN A 124 -3.62 -11.19 14.95
N LEU A 125 -3.48 -10.04 15.62
CA LEU A 125 -3.02 -10.02 17.01
C LEU A 125 -4.10 -10.53 17.98
N GLN A 126 -5.39 -10.29 17.70
CA GLN A 126 -6.48 -10.69 18.60
C GLN A 126 -6.50 -12.21 18.80
N THR A 127 -6.19 -12.95 17.75
CA THR A 127 -6.25 -14.41 17.72
C THR A 127 -4.95 -15.09 18.17
N ILE A 128 -3.94 -14.33 18.62
CA ILE A 128 -2.62 -14.89 19.02
C ILE A 128 -2.73 -15.98 20.10
N PHE A 129 -3.67 -15.84 21.02
CA PHE A 129 -3.86 -16.78 22.14
C PHE A 129 -4.95 -17.82 21.88
N GLU A 130 -5.64 -17.75 20.74
CA GLU A 130 -6.64 -18.74 20.34
C GLU A 130 -5.96 -19.90 19.60
N ILE A 131 -6.39 -21.13 19.91
CA ILE A 131 -5.70 -22.37 19.50
C ILE A 131 -5.92 -22.68 18.00
N GLU A 132 -6.95 -22.12 17.37
CA GLU A 132 -7.39 -22.45 15.99
C GLU A 132 -6.98 -21.44 14.89
N SER A 133 -6.17 -20.43 15.20
CA SER A 133 -6.13 -19.20 14.38
C SER A 133 -5.33 -19.23 13.07
N PHE A 134 -5.02 -20.38 12.47
CA PHE A 134 -4.02 -20.45 11.38
C PHE A 134 -4.56 -20.25 9.95
N GLN A 135 -5.81 -19.78 9.76
CA GLN A 135 -6.39 -19.63 8.42
C GLN A 135 -6.93 -18.23 8.07
N LEU A 136 -6.67 -17.21 8.88
CA LEU A 136 -7.04 -15.85 8.51
C LEU A 136 -6.01 -15.29 7.51
N LYS A 137 -6.40 -15.20 6.24
CA LYS A 137 -5.60 -14.53 5.19
C LYS A 137 -5.26 -13.11 5.66
N PRO A 138 -3.97 -12.78 5.88
CA PRO A 138 -3.60 -11.45 6.32
C PRO A 138 -3.96 -10.43 5.25
N LEU A 139 -4.48 -9.28 5.67
CA LEU A 139 -4.74 -8.14 4.78
C LEU A 139 -3.45 -7.68 4.06
N ILE A 140 -2.30 -7.87 4.74
CA ILE A 140 -0.97 -7.50 4.27
C ILE A 140 -0.05 -8.73 4.42
N GLU A 141 0.19 -9.44 3.32
CA GLU A 141 1.11 -10.60 3.29
C GLU A 141 2.51 -10.25 3.81
N LYS A 142 2.99 -9.03 3.54
CA LYS A 142 4.32 -8.56 3.99
C LYS A 142 4.49 -8.49 5.51
N ASN A 143 3.39 -8.41 6.28
CA ASN A 143 3.45 -8.24 7.73
C ASN A 143 3.38 -9.57 8.48
N HIS A 144 3.32 -10.70 7.76
CA HIS A 144 3.28 -12.03 8.36
C HIS A 144 4.43 -12.25 9.35
N TYR A 145 5.65 -11.82 9.02
CA TYR A 145 6.81 -11.94 9.90
C TYR A 145 6.59 -11.26 11.25
N TYR A 146 6.00 -10.06 11.26
CA TYR A 146 5.74 -9.32 12.50
C TYR A 146 4.73 -10.04 13.40
N PHE A 147 3.63 -10.51 12.83
CA PHE A 147 2.60 -11.22 13.60
C PHE A 147 3.11 -12.57 14.12
N HIS A 148 3.89 -13.27 13.30
CA HIS A 148 4.50 -14.55 13.66
C HIS A 148 5.51 -14.39 14.81
N GLU A 149 6.42 -13.42 14.73
CA GLU A 149 7.37 -13.12 15.82
C GLU A 149 6.64 -12.70 17.09
N MET A 150 5.63 -11.82 16.99
CA MET A 150 4.81 -11.45 18.14
C MET A 150 4.14 -12.65 18.79
N GLN A 151 3.64 -13.60 18.01
CA GLN A 151 3.04 -14.83 18.53
C GLN A 151 4.06 -15.70 19.27
N ILE A 152 5.26 -15.88 18.70
CA ILE A 152 6.34 -16.66 19.34
C ILE A 152 6.72 -16.01 20.67
N ILE A 153 6.97 -14.70 20.67
CA ILE A 153 7.44 -13.97 21.86
C ILE A 153 6.37 -14.00 22.96
N LEU A 154 5.10 -13.75 22.63
CA LEU A 154 4.03 -13.71 23.62
C LEU A 154 3.63 -15.08 24.17
N ARG A 155 3.94 -16.17 23.47
CA ARG A 155 3.77 -17.55 23.95
C ARG A 155 5.02 -18.09 24.66
N SER A 156 6.14 -17.35 24.65
CA SER A 156 7.38 -17.78 25.30
C SER A 156 7.19 -17.88 26.83
N PRO A 157 7.71 -18.94 27.48
CA PRO A 157 7.57 -19.13 28.92
C PRO A 157 8.44 -18.19 29.75
N SER A 158 9.49 -17.60 29.17
CA SER A 158 10.44 -16.73 29.88
C SER A 158 10.97 -15.58 29.00
N HIS A 159 11.47 -14.53 29.67
CA HIS A 159 12.14 -13.38 29.04
C HIS A 159 11.35 -12.60 27.97
N VAL A 160 10.00 -12.64 28.01
CA VAL A 160 9.12 -11.96 27.04
C VAL A 160 9.45 -10.47 26.87
N ILE A 161 9.79 -9.77 27.96
CA ILE A 161 10.14 -8.33 27.91
C ILE A 161 11.45 -8.10 27.15
N GLU A 162 12.45 -8.94 27.34
CA GLU A 162 13.75 -8.82 26.67
C GLU A 162 13.64 -9.18 25.19
N GLN A 163 12.89 -10.23 24.88
CA GLN A 163 12.59 -10.62 23.51
C GLN A 163 11.82 -9.52 22.76
N LEU A 164 10.81 -8.90 23.38
CA LEU A 164 10.09 -7.76 22.79
C LEU A 164 10.99 -6.54 22.58
N LYS A 165 11.91 -6.25 23.52
CA LYS A 165 12.88 -5.15 23.36
C LYS A 165 13.84 -5.42 22.20
N SER A 166 14.37 -6.63 22.10
CA SER A 166 15.25 -7.04 21.01
C SER A 166 14.54 -6.93 19.66
N PHE A 167 13.31 -7.45 19.59
CA PHE A 167 12.47 -7.37 18.39
C PHE A 167 12.18 -5.92 17.97
N ARG A 168 11.84 -5.06 18.94
CA ARG A 168 11.65 -3.62 18.73
C ARG A 168 12.89 -2.95 18.15
N GLU A 169 14.07 -3.19 18.72
CA GLU A 169 15.31 -2.60 18.22
C GLU A 169 15.67 -3.13 16.83
N GLY A 170 15.45 -4.42 16.56
CA GLY A 170 15.59 -4.99 15.22
C GLY A 170 14.72 -4.29 14.17
N LEU A 171 13.43 -4.08 14.48
CA LEU A 171 12.51 -3.34 13.61
C LEU A 171 12.91 -1.87 13.44
N ARG A 172 13.41 -1.23 14.50
CA ARG A 172 13.90 0.16 14.46
C ARG A 172 15.13 0.29 13.54
N ILE A 173 16.08 -0.63 13.65
CA ILE A 173 17.25 -0.70 12.77
C ILE A 173 16.79 -0.90 11.32
N GLN A 174 15.89 -1.85 11.06
CA GLN A 174 15.36 -2.10 9.72
C GLN A 174 14.67 -0.86 9.14
N ARG A 175 13.87 -0.15 9.94
CA ARG A 175 13.22 1.11 9.55
C ARG A 175 14.25 2.20 9.22
N ASN A 176 15.28 2.36 10.06
CA ASN A 176 16.34 3.34 9.82
C ASN A 176 17.13 3.03 8.54
N LEU A 177 17.46 1.76 8.29
CA LEU A 177 18.12 1.32 7.05
C LEU A 177 17.24 1.58 5.83
N ARG A 178 15.93 1.29 5.92
CA ARG A 178 14.97 1.56 4.84
C ARG A 178 14.85 3.05 4.55
N HIS A 179 14.80 3.90 5.59
CA HIS A 179 14.76 5.36 5.42
C HIS A 179 16.04 5.90 4.77
N LYS A 180 17.21 5.51 5.26
CA LYS A 180 18.50 5.88 4.63
C LYS A 180 18.58 5.43 3.18
N SER A 181 18.17 4.19 2.89
CA SER A 181 18.13 3.66 1.52
C SER A 181 17.19 4.45 0.61
N ARG A 182 16.00 4.81 1.12
CA ARG A 182 15.04 5.64 0.40
C ARG A 182 15.58 7.04 0.13
N GLN A 183 16.23 7.67 1.09
CA GLN A 183 16.86 8.98 0.94
C GLN A 183 17.95 8.96 -0.14
N VAL A 184 18.86 7.99 -0.08
CA VAL A 184 19.92 7.84 -1.10
C VAL A 184 19.31 7.59 -2.49
N THR A 185 18.30 6.73 -2.58
CA THR A 185 17.60 6.48 -3.86
C THR A 185 16.92 7.75 -4.38
N GLN A 186 16.32 8.56 -3.51
CA GLN A 186 15.72 9.84 -3.88
C GLN A 186 16.77 10.85 -4.34
N GLN A 187 17.92 10.91 -3.68
CA GLN A 187 19.05 11.76 -4.10
C GLN A 187 19.58 11.34 -5.47
N ILE A 188 19.78 10.05 -5.72
CA ILE A 188 20.21 9.53 -7.03
C ILE A 188 19.19 9.89 -8.11
N ARG A 189 17.88 9.76 -7.82
CA ARG A 189 16.82 10.16 -8.76
C ARG A 189 16.82 11.66 -9.03
N ALA A 190 17.02 12.49 -8.01
CA ALA A 190 17.10 13.93 -8.16
C ALA A 190 18.33 14.33 -9.00
N GLN A 191 19.49 13.72 -8.74
CA GLN A 191 20.70 13.91 -9.54
C GLN A 191 20.49 13.50 -11.00
N ALA A 192 19.85 12.36 -11.25
CA ALA A 192 19.51 11.93 -12.60
C ALA A 192 18.62 12.96 -13.31
N PHE A 193 17.64 13.54 -12.61
CA PHE A 193 16.77 14.58 -13.17
C PHE A 193 17.54 15.87 -13.51
N VAL A 194 18.46 16.29 -12.63
CA VAL A 194 19.35 17.44 -12.90
C VAL A 194 20.23 17.17 -14.12
N SER A 195 20.82 15.97 -14.23
CA SER A 195 21.63 15.59 -15.39
C SER A 195 20.84 15.60 -16.70
N ILE A 196 19.56 15.21 -16.68
CA ILE A 196 18.66 15.35 -17.84
C ILE A 196 18.48 16.81 -18.21
N GLY A 197 18.24 17.69 -17.23
CA GLY A 197 18.13 19.13 -17.47
C GLY A 197 19.40 19.74 -18.09
N ILE A 198 20.57 19.38 -17.55
CA ILE A 198 21.87 19.81 -18.08
C ILE A 198 22.07 19.32 -19.51
N TYR A 199 21.77 18.06 -19.80
CA TYR A 199 21.88 17.49 -21.14
C TYR A 199 20.99 18.23 -22.15
N ILE A 200 19.73 18.51 -21.80
CA ILE A 200 18.82 19.28 -22.65
C ILE A 200 19.35 20.68 -22.92
N ALA A 201 19.87 21.37 -21.89
CA ALA A 201 20.42 22.72 -22.04
C ALA A 201 21.65 22.75 -22.97
N ILE A 202 22.59 21.81 -22.77
CA ILE A 202 23.76 21.65 -23.64
C ILE A 202 23.34 21.30 -25.07
N PHE A 203 22.35 20.43 -25.24
CA PHE A 203 21.83 20.05 -26.54
C PHE A 203 21.19 21.24 -27.28
N CYS A 204 20.40 22.07 -26.60
CA CYS A 204 19.82 23.29 -27.16
C CYS A 204 20.90 24.31 -27.58
N LEU A 205 21.90 24.55 -26.72
CA LEU A 205 23.02 25.43 -27.04
C LEU A 205 23.83 24.91 -28.24
N SER A 206 24.16 23.63 -28.22
CA SER A 206 24.89 22.96 -29.31
C SER A 206 24.13 23.06 -30.64
N ARG A 207 22.81 22.86 -30.61
CA ARG A 207 21.97 23.04 -31.80
C ARG A 207 21.97 24.48 -32.32
N SER A 208 21.96 25.48 -31.43
CA SER A 208 21.91 26.89 -31.81
C SER A 208 23.24 27.43 -32.34
N PHE A 209 24.37 26.96 -31.79
CA PHE A 209 25.70 27.53 -32.10
C PHE A 209 26.53 26.68 -33.07
N LEU A 210 26.34 25.36 -33.13
CA LEU A 210 27.21 24.44 -33.88
C LEU A 210 26.54 23.82 -35.12
N ASN A 211 25.35 24.29 -35.52
CA ASN A 211 24.64 23.80 -36.71
C ASN A 211 24.54 22.26 -36.78
N LEU A 212 24.30 21.62 -35.62
CA LEU A 212 24.27 20.15 -35.47
C LEU A 212 23.20 19.44 -36.31
N SER A 213 22.31 20.17 -36.96
CA SER A 213 21.35 19.62 -37.93
C SER A 213 22.03 18.88 -39.10
N ALA A 214 23.30 19.19 -39.41
CA ALA A 214 24.05 18.53 -40.47
C ALA A 214 24.58 17.13 -40.10
N SER A 215 24.69 16.80 -38.81
CA SER A 215 25.34 15.57 -38.31
C SER A 215 24.45 14.79 -37.35
N ILE A 216 23.36 14.23 -37.91
CA ILE A 216 22.39 13.39 -37.19
C ILE A 216 23.04 12.21 -36.46
N SER A 217 24.14 11.66 -36.99
CA SER A 217 24.91 10.58 -36.37
C SER A 217 25.48 10.95 -35.00
N LEU A 218 26.01 12.16 -34.84
CA LEU A 218 26.54 12.64 -33.55
C LEU A 218 25.42 12.81 -32.50
N ILE A 219 24.25 13.26 -32.94
CA ILE A 219 23.07 13.37 -32.07
C ILE A 219 22.69 11.99 -31.52
N PHE A 220 22.56 10.99 -32.40
CA PHE A 220 22.23 9.62 -32.00
C PHE A 220 23.26 9.00 -31.05
N VAL A 221 24.55 9.17 -31.33
CA VAL A 221 25.63 8.66 -30.47
C VAL A 221 25.59 9.31 -29.09
N SER A 222 25.40 10.64 -29.02
CA SER A 222 25.31 11.36 -27.74
C SER A 222 24.09 10.93 -26.91
N LEU A 223 22.95 10.69 -27.56
CA LEU A 223 21.72 10.25 -26.92
C LEU A 223 21.85 8.82 -26.40
N ALA A 224 22.44 7.93 -27.21
CA ALA A 224 22.69 6.54 -26.82
C ALA A 224 23.64 6.45 -25.61
N LEU A 225 24.72 7.25 -25.61
CA LEU A 225 25.64 7.34 -24.47
C LEU A 225 24.94 7.88 -23.21
N PHE A 226 24.11 8.91 -23.35
CA PHE A 226 23.39 9.49 -22.23
C PHE A 226 22.36 8.52 -21.61
N LEU A 227 21.56 7.84 -22.45
CA LEU A 227 20.62 6.83 -22.01
C LEU A 227 21.32 5.63 -21.38
N GLY A 228 22.47 5.20 -21.94
CA GLY A 228 23.31 4.16 -21.35
C GLY A 228 23.83 4.53 -19.97
N GLY A 229 24.31 5.77 -19.79
CA GLY A 229 24.74 6.31 -18.51
C GLY A 229 23.61 6.36 -17.47
N LEU A 230 22.43 6.84 -17.86
CA LEU A 230 21.24 6.84 -17.01
C LEU A 230 20.85 5.43 -16.58
N ALA A 231 20.78 4.48 -17.52
CA ALA A 231 20.46 3.09 -17.22
C ALA A 231 21.46 2.49 -16.23
N CYS A 232 22.75 2.76 -16.40
CA CYS A 232 23.80 2.30 -15.48
C CYS A 232 23.61 2.86 -14.06
N ILE A 233 23.32 4.16 -13.93
CA ILE A 233 23.03 4.81 -12.64
C ILE A 233 21.82 4.16 -11.95
N PHE A 234 20.75 3.87 -12.70
CA PHE A 234 19.57 3.21 -12.15
C PHE A 234 19.82 1.75 -11.74
N ILE A 235 20.60 1.00 -12.52
CA ILE A 235 20.97 -0.39 -12.20
C ILE A 235 21.87 -0.44 -10.97
N MET A 236 22.88 0.43 -10.88
CA MET A 236 23.76 0.51 -9.71
C MET A 236 23.01 1.00 -8.48
N GLY A 237 22.15 2.03 -8.62
CA GLY A 237 21.30 2.52 -7.54
C GLY A 237 20.33 1.46 -6.99
N GLY A 238 19.83 0.57 -7.84
CA GLY A 238 18.97 -0.55 -7.42
C GLY A 238 19.70 -1.69 -6.70
N LYS A 239 21.03 -1.80 -6.86
CA LYS A 239 21.86 -2.85 -6.26
C LYS A 239 22.53 -2.47 -4.94
N ILE A 240 22.29 -1.25 -4.41
CA ILE A 240 22.83 -0.82 -3.12
C ILE A 240 22.18 -1.65 -2.00
N ARG A 241 22.80 -2.79 -1.68
CA ARG A 241 22.52 -3.56 -0.47
C ARG A 241 23.36 -2.95 0.65
N TRP A 242 22.69 -2.34 1.62
CA TRP A 242 23.34 -1.90 2.85
C TRP A 242 23.82 -3.15 3.59
N LYS A 243 25.13 -3.38 3.61
CA LYS A 243 25.75 -4.36 4.50
C LYS A 243 25.62 -3.84 5.93
N THR A 244 24.91 -4.58 6.76
CA THR A 244 24.99 -4.50 8.23
C THR A 244 26.34 -4.99 8.69
#